data_AF-A0A833N8Y8-F1
#
_entry.id   AF-A0A833N8Y8-F1
#
_cell.length_a   1.000
_cell.length_b   1.000
_cell.length_c   1.000
_cell.angle_alpha   90.00
_cell.angle_beta   90.00
_cell.angle_gamma   90.00
#
_symmetry.space_group_name_H-M   'P 1'
#
loop_
_entity.id
_entity.type
_entity.pdbx_description
1 polymer ?
#
loop_
_entity_poly.entity_id
_entity_poly.type
_entity_poly.pdbx_seq_one_letter_code
_entity_poly.pdbx_strand_id
1 'polypeptide(L)'
;MNTIEQNISRIIEKEIFVNASTFVADMQATELCDRLPNTFEKLIECSVKDDWREPVIEAVQDITPAGLFDLCEYMVIDLYTKDGRIVTDTLAETIDHDNVDRSPVIKAIEDGDQWQDVGEYLSLDPFTVEALQHWLVSDWLAEKLERVGALIAVDVMGFNIWGRTECGQSLEYDSTLKAVAKLIESDLNDVMGRD
;
A
#
# COMPACT_ATOMS: atom_id res chain seq x y z
N MET A 1 -28.70 2.04 -5.44
CA MET A 1 -27.29 1.65 -5.62
C MET A 1 -26.47 2.92 -5.62
N ASN A 2 -25.60 3.08 -4.63
CA ASN A 2 -24.66 4.21 -4.53
C ASN A 2 -23.76 4.22 -5.79
N THR A 3 -23.30 5.39 -6.24
CA THR A 3 -22.36 5.55 -7.37
C THR A 3 -21.14 4.62 -7.26
N ILE A 4 -20.60 4.44 -6.05
CA ILE A 4 -19.50 3.51 -5.79
C ILE A 4 -19.89 2.06 -6.13
N GLU A 5 -21.06 1.59 -5.69
CA GLU A 5 -21.54 0.24 -5.98
C GLU A 5 -21.75 0.04 -7.48
N GLN A 6 -22.24 1.05 -8.20
CA GLN A 6 -22.41 1.01 -9.66
C GLN A 6 -21.08 0.92 -10.39
N ASN A 7 -20.06 1.65 -9.92
CA ASN A 7 -18.72 1.57 -10.46
C ASN A 7 -18.13 0.19 -10.23
N ILE A 8 -18.26 -0.37 -9.03
CA ILE A 8 -17.77 -1.72 -8.71
C ILE A 8 -18.42 -2.77 -9.62
N SER A 9 -19.75 -2.78 -9.76
CA SER A 9 -20.42 -3.74 -10.65
C SER A 9 -19.93 -3.61 -12.10
N ARG A 10 -19.73 -2.38 -12.60
CA ARG A 10 -19.19 -2.16 -13.95
C ARG A 10 -17.76 -2.66 -14.11
N ILE A 11 -16.92 -2.45 -13.10
CA ILE A 11 -15.53 -2.94 -13.09
C ILE A 11 -15.53 -4.48 -13.16
N ILE A 12 -16.32 -5.13 -12.31
CA ILE A 12 -16.40 -6.59 -12.27
C ILE A 12 -16.87 -7.15 -13.61
N GLU A 13 -17.90 -6.57 -14.22
CA GLU A 13 -18.48 -7.07 -15.47
C GLU A 13 -17.58 -6.89 -16.70
N LYS A 14 -16.74 -5.84 -16.72
CA LYS A 14 -16.02 -5.43 -17.93
C LYS A 14 -14.51 -5.61 -17.88
N GLU A 15 -13.95 -5.50 -16.69
CA GLU A 15 -12.51 -5.32 -16.50
C GLU A 15 -11.86 -6.50 -15.78
N ILE A 16 -12.65 -7.41 -15.21
CA ILE A 16 -12.19 -8.66 -14.61
C ILE A 16 -12.61 -9.81 -15.51
N PHE A 17 -11.64 -10.57 -16.03
CA PHE A 17 -11.91 -11.58 -17.04
C PHE A 17 -12.13 -12.97 -16.44
N VAL A 18 -11.18 -13.45 -15.65
CA VAL A 18 -11.21 -14.81 -15.12
C VAL A 18 -10.27 -14.95 -13.92
N ASN A 19 -10.58 -15.89 -13.03
CA ASN A 19 -9.65 -16.29 -11.98
C ASN A 19 -8.44 -17.01 -12.62
N ALA A 20 -7.24 -16.59 -12.24
CA ALA A 20 -5.97 -17.05 -12.78
C ALA A 20 -5.11 -17.80 -11.73
N SER A 21 -5.65 -18.12 -10.55
CA SER A 21 -4.83 -18.68 -9.45
C SER A 21 -4.17 -20.01 -9.82
N THR A 22 -4.87 -20.91 -10.52
CA THR A 22 -4.26 -22.17 -10.99
C THR A 22 -3.15 -21.90 -12.00
N PHE A 23 -3.35 -20.94 -12.92
CA PHE A 23 -2.33 -20.57 -13.90
C PHE A 23 -1.08 -20.01 -13.21
N VAL A 24 -1.24 -19.11 -12.23
CA VAL A 24 -0.11 -18.57 -11.46
C VAL A 24 0.61 -19.67 -10.69
N ALA A 25 -0.12 -20.55 -10.01
CA ALA A 25 0.46 -21.68 -9.27
C ALA A 25 1.24 -22.63 -10.18
N ASP A 26 0.70 -22.96 -11.35
CA ASP A 26 1.38 -23.81 -12.34
C ASP A 26 2.64 -23.14 -12.89
N MET A 27 2.60 -21.83 -13.16
CA MET A 27 3.78 -21.09 -13.61
C MET A 27 4.88 -21.04 -12.54
N GLN A 28 4.52 -20.87 -11.26
CA GLN A 28 5.48 -20.87 -10.16
C GLN A 28 6.08 -22.26 -9.89
N ALA A 29 5.31 -23.33 -10.10
CA ALA A 29 5.75 -24.70 -9.82
C ALA A 29 6.62 -25.32 -10.94
N THR A 30 6.70 -24.70 -12.11
CA THR A 30 7.37 -25.26 -13.28
C THR A 30 8.81 -24.76 -13.44
N GLU A 31 9.64 -25.57 -14.10
CA GLU A 31 10.98 -25.15 -14.61
C GLU A 31 10.88 -23.98 -15.62
N LEU A 32 9.68 -23.48 -15.94
CA LEU A 32 9.48 -22.27 -16.73
C LEU A 32 10.09 -21.04 -16.05
N CYS A 33 10.14 -21.00 -14.71
CA CYS A 33 10.83 -19.93 -13.98
C CYS A 33 12.30 -19.80 -14.42
N ASP A 34 12.98 -20.92 -14.62
CA ASP A 34 14.39 -20.93 -15.08
C ASP A 34 14.54 -20.46 -16.53
N ARG A 35 13.46 -20.56 -17.33
CA ARG A 35 13.46 -20.20 -18.76
C ARG A 35 12.94 -18.80 -19.02
N LEU A 36 12.18 -18.23 -18.09
CA LEU A 36 11.54 -16.92 -18.17
C LEU A 36 11.69 -16.18 -16.83
N PRO A 37 12.92 -15.80 -16.44
CA PRO A 37 13.18 -15.20 -15.13
C PRO A 37 12.35 -13.93 -14.88
N ASN A 38 12.20 -13.07 -15.89
CA ASN A 38 11.38 -11.86 -15.80
C ASN A 38 9.90 -12.16 -15.54
N THR A 39 9.39 -13.31 -15.99
CA THR A 39 8.01 -13.71 -15.71
C THR A 39 7.86 -14.10 -14.24
N PHE A 40 8.84 -14.80 -13.67
CA PHE A 40 8.79 -15.20 -12.28
C PHE A 40 8.82 -14.00 -11.32
N GLU A 41 9.69 -13.02 -11.57
CA GLU A 41 9.75 -11.78 -10.79
C GLU A 41 8.39 -11.06 -10.80
N LYS A 42 7.79 -10.91 -11.98
CA LYS A 42 6.43 -10.34 -12.10
C LYS A 42 5.38 -11.14 -11.35
N LEU A 43 5.45 -12.48 -11.36
CA LEU A 43 4.50 -13.29 -10.57
C LEU A 43 4.66 -13.08 -9.08
N ILE A 44 5.88 -12.80 -8.59
CA ILE A 44 6.11 -12.43 -7.19
C ILE A 44 5.42 -11.09 -6.89
N GLU A 45 5.56 -10.08 -7.76
CA GLU A 45 4.95 -8.75 -7.60
C GLU A 45 3.41 -8.80 -7.43
N CYS A 46 2.73 -9.73 -8.10
CA CYS A 46 1.28 -9.94 -7.90
C CYS A 46 0.92 -10.98 -6.84
N SER A 47 1.89 -11.57 -6.13
CA SER A 47 1.64 -12.62 -5.14
C SER A 47 1.96 -12.21 -3.72
N VAL A 48 3.00 -11.40 -3.53
CA VAL A 48 3.44 -10.98 -2.21
C VAL A 48 4.12 -9.63 -2.29
N LYS A 49 3.90 -8.78 -1.28
CA LYS A 49 4.70 -7.59 -1.04
C LYS A 49 4.88 -7.37 0.46
N ASP A 50 5.93 -6.65 0.80
CA ASP A 50 6.14 -6.16 2.15
C ASP A 50 5.44 -4.81 2.34
N ASP A 51 4.68 -4.69 3.43
CA ASP A 51 4.10 -3.44 3.90
C ASP A 51 4.86 -2.95 5.13
N TRP A 52 5.68 -1.91 4.90
CA TRP A 52 6.41 -1.20 5.95
C TRP A 52 5.58 -0.09 6.59
N ARG A 53 4.49 0.35 5.95
CA ARG A 53 3.75 1.54 6.36
C ARG A 53 3.01 1.31 7.67
N GLU A 54 2.22 0.25 7.74
CA GLU A 54 1.44 -0.08 8.94
C GLU A 54 2.31 -0.31 10.18
N PRO A 55 3.34 -1.18 10.16
CA PRO A 55 4.18 -1.40 11.33
C PRO A 55 4.95 -0.14 11.77
N VAL A 56 5.40 0.70 10.82
CA VAL A 56 6.07 1.96 11.16
C VAL A 56 5.09 2.96 11.77
N ILE A 57 3.87 3.07 11.26
CA ILE A 57 2.86 3.96 11.85
C ILE A 57 2.57 3.53 13.29
N GLU A 58 2.35 2.24 13.53
CA GLU A 58 2.12 1.71 14.89
C GLU A 58 3.31 2.02 15.80
N ALA A 59 4.54 1.74 15.35
CA ALA A 59 5.74 2.00 16.14
C ALA A 59 5.97 3.50 16.43
N VAL A 60 5.74 4.39 15.47
CA VAL A 60 5.86 5.85 15.67
C VAL A 60 4.82 6.35 16.68
N GLN A 61 3.64 5.73 16.73
CA GLN A 61 2.64 6.08 17.74
C GLN A 61 3.05 5.63 19.14
N ASP A 62 3.69 4.48 19.27
CA ASP A 62 4.01 3.85 20.56
C ASP A 62 5.40 4.17 21.11
N ILE A 63 6.32 4.66 20.28
CA ILE A 63 7.68 4.99 20.70
C ILE A 63 7.68 6.15 21.70
N THR A 64 8.61 6.09 22.66
CA THR A 64 8.79 7.13 23.66
C THR A 64 9.17 8.46 23.00
N PRO A 65 8.88 9.61 23.63
CA PRO A 65 9.33 10.90 23.11
C PRO A 65 10.84 10.99 22.85
N ALA A 66 11.66 10.38 23.71
CA ALA A 66 13.11 10.27 23.50
C ALA A 66 13.44 9.45 22.23
N GLY A 67 12.86 8.28 22.05
CA GLY A 67 13.09 7.49 20.83
C GLY A 67 12.56 8.17 19.57
N LEU A 68 11.45 8.91 19.68
CA LEU A 68 10.94 9.72 18.57
C LEU A 68 11.88 10.89 18.24
N PHE A 69 12.51 11.49 19.25
CA PHE A 69 13.52 12.53 19.06
C PHE A 69 14.75 11.96 18.32
N ASP A 70 15.24 10.78 18.72
CA ASP A 70 16.34 10.10 18.02
C ASP A 70 16.00 9.80 16.55
N LEU A 71 14.77 9.35 16.28
CA LEU A 71 14.27 9.15 14.91
C LEU A 71 14.23 10.47 14.13
N CYS A 72 13.79 11.56 14.76
CA CYS A 72 13.76 12.88 14.13
C CYS A 72 15.18 13.39 13.81
N GLU A 73 16.16 13.13 14.69
CA GLU A 73 17.57 13.42 14.40
C GLU A 73 18.10 12.60 13.21
N TYR A 74 17.76 11.31 13.15
CA TYR A 74 18.09 10.45 12.02
C TYR A 74 17.51 10.96 10.70
N MET A 75 16.23 11.37 10.72
CA MET A 75 15.51 11.90 9.56
C MET A 75 15.85 13.37 9.24
N VAL A 76 16.60 14.05 10.11
CA VAL A 76 16.93 15.48 10.00
C VAL A 76 15.67 16.37 9.95
N ILE A 77 14.72 16.10 10.86
CA ILE A 77 13.50 16.87 11.04
C ILE A 77 13.39 17.36 12.49
N ASP A 78 12.71 18.50 12.69
CA ASP A 78 12.43 19.00 14.02
C ASP A 78 11.22 18.26 14.63
N LEU A 79 11.33 17.88 15.90
CA LEU A 79 10.21 17.35 16.68
C LEU A 79 9.48 18.48 17.40
N TYR A 80 8.15 18.44 17.41
CA TYR A 80 7.31 19.47 18.04
C TYR A 80 6.36 18.90 19.06
N THR A 81 6.03 19.72 20.05
CA THR A 81 4.88 19.51 20.92
C THR A 81 3.59 19.91 20.21
N LYS A 82 2.44 19.44 20.70
CA LYS A 82 1.12 19.83 20.19
C LYS A 82 0.83 21.33 20.33
N ASP A 83 1.52 22.04 21.24
CA ASP A 83 1.44 23.50 21.38
C ASP A 83 2.48 24.26 20.53
N GLY A 84 3.23 23.57 19.67
CA GLY A 84 4.12 24.16 18.65
C GLY A 84 5.51 24.53 19.15
N ARG A 85 5.97 23.99 20.27
CA ARG A 85 7.34 24.18 20.76
C ARG A 85 8.24 23.08 20.22
N ILE A 86 9.48 23.42 19.87
CA ILE A 86 10.49 22.44 19.49
C ILE A 86 10.83 21.57 20.72
N VAL A 87 10.81 20.26 20.53
CA VAL A 87 11.25 19.28 21.51
C VAL A 87 12.76 19.17 21.40
N THR A 88 13.45 19.48 22.49
CA THR A 88 14.90 19.24 22.62
C THR A 88 15.14 17.89 23.29
N ASP A 89 16.34 17.34 23.18
CA ASP A 89 16.80 16.13 23.88
C ASP A 89 16.37 16.11 25.37
N THR A 90 16.70 17.17 26.13
CA THR A 90 16.30 17.28 27.54
C THR A 90 14.78 17.30 27.77
N LEU A 91 14.01 17.86 26.83
CA LEU A 91 12.55 17.87 26.94
C LEU A 91 11.96 16.50 26.56
N ALA A 92 12.55 15.81 25.59
CA ALA A 92 12.13 14.48 25.16
C ALA A 92 12.18 13.46 26.31
N GLU A 93 13.12 13.60 27.24
CA GLU A 93 13.24 12.76 28.44
C GLU A 93 12.11 12.94 29.47
N THR A 94 11.37 14.05 29.42
CA THR A 94 10.44 14.44 30.49
C THR A 94 9.03 14.78 30.02
N ILE A 95 8.84 15.01 28.72
CA ILE A 95 7.55 15.35 28.15
C ILE A 95 6.61 14.15 28.18
N ASP A 96 5.33 14.43 28.43
CA ASP A 96 4.28 13.43 28.31
C ASP A 96 4.18 12.94 26.86
N HIS A 97 4.09 11.62 26.70
CA HIS A 97 3.90 10.94 25.43
C HIS A 97 2.80 11.58 24.57
N ASP A 98 1.68 11.94 25.20
CA ASP A 98 0.50 12.48 24.52
C ASP A 98 0.64 13.95 24.13
N ASN A 99 1.66 14.67 24.62
CA ASN A 99 1.89 16.08 24.31
C ASN A 99 2.81 16.28 23.10
N VAL A 100 3.36 15.21 22.53
CA VAL A 100 4.21 15.26 21.34
C VAL A 100 3.35 15.13 20.08
N ASP A 101 3.64 15.97 19.08
CA ASP A 101 3.01 15.90 17.77
C ASP A 101 3.81 14.98 16.83
N ARG A 102 3.21 13.81 16.52
CA ARG A 102 3.79 12.78 15.65
C ARG A 102 3.41 12.97 14.18
N SER A 103 2.40 13.79 13.90
CA SER A 103 1.89 13.97 12.53
C SER A 103 2.95 14.52 11.57
N PRO A 104 3.82 15.47 11.95
CA PRO A 104 4.92 15.92 11.09
C PRO A 104 5.90 14.80 10.73
N VAL A 105 6.19 13.89 11.66
CA VAL A 105 7.10 12.76 11.44
C VAL A 105 6.50 11.80 10.42
N ILE A 106 5.26 11.35 10.64
CA ILE A 106 4.55 10.46 9.70
C ILE A 106 4.47 11.08 8.30
N LYS A 107 4.19 12.38 8.23
CA LYS A 107 4.14 13.10 6.96
C LYS A 107 5.51 13.16 6.28
N ALA A 108 6.59 13.40 7.01
CA ALA A 108 7.94 13.41 6.46
C ALA A 108 8.32 12.03 5.89
N ILE A 109 7.94 10.95 6.57
CA ILE A 109 8.14 9.57 6.08
C ILE A 109 7.36 9.34 4.77
N GLU A 110 6.09 9.76 4.71
CA GLU A 110 5.26 9.63 3.50
C GLU A 110 5.82 10.46 2.34
N ASP A 111 6.12 11.76 2.57
CA ASP A 111 6.58 12.68 1.55
C ASP A 111 7.95 12.25 0.97
N GLY A 112 8.77 11.55 1.77
CA GLY A 112 10.07 11.03 1.38
C GLY A 112 10.09 9.56 0.94
N ASP A 113 8.95 8.86 0.99
CA ASP A 113 8.85 7.40 0.76
C ASP A 113 9.86 6.57 1.59
N GLN A 114 10.05 6.95 2.85
CA GLN A 114 11.11 6.41 3.73
C GLN A 114 10.62 5.27 4.65
N TRP A 115 9.51 4.63 4.32
CA TRP A 115 8.87 3.62 5.18
C TRP A 115 9.83 2.47 5.54
N GLN A 116 10.53 1.93 4.54
CA GLN A 116 11.49 0.85 4.77
C GLN A 116 12.68 1.32 5.61
N ASP A 117 13.30 2.45 5.26
CA ASP A 117 14.47 2.97 5.98
C ASP A 117 14.18 3.21 7.47
N VAL A 118 12.98 3.75 7.77
CA VAL A 118 12.53 3.99 9.15
C VAL A 118 12.18 2.68 9.85
N GLY A 119 11.54 1.74 9.15
CA GLY A 119 11.27 0.40 9.68
C GLY A 119 12.55 -0.32 10.09
N GLU A 120 13.57 -0.29 9.24
CA GLU A 120 14.89 -0.87 9.52
C GLU A 120 15.60 -0.16 10.68
N TYR A 121 15.56 1.17 10.73
CA TYR A 121 16.11 1.96 11.84
C TYR A 121 15.46 1.58 13.18
N LEU A 122 14.15 1.41 13.20
CA LEU A 122 13.38 1.00 14.37
C LEU A 122 13.46 -0.51 14.65
N SER A 123 14.20 -1.27 13.83
CA SER A 123 14.33 -2.74 13.93
C SER A 123 12.99 -3.46 13.88
N LEU A 124 12.10 -3.01 13.00
CA LEU A 124 10.80 -3.62 12.73
C LEU A 124 10.89 -4.65 11.61
N ASP A 125 9.95 -5.59 11.61
CA ASP A 125 9.67 -6.46 10.47
C ASP A 125 8.48 -5.89 9.68
N PRO A 126 8.47 -5.99 8.33
CA PRO A 126 7.31 -5.58 7.55
C PRO A 126 6.15 -6.54 7.77
N PHE A 127 4.94 -6.07 7.51
CA PHE A 127 3.79 -6.96 7.37
C PHE A 127 3.78 -7.55 5.96
N THR A 128 3.76 -8.88 5.87
CA THR A 128 3.66 -9.56 4.58
C THR A 128 2.23 -9.52 4.08
N VAL A 129 2.01 -8.90 2.93
CA VAL A 129 0.72 -8.85 2.24
C VAL A 129 0.72 -9.88 1.13
N GLU A 130 -0.10 -10.92 1.29
CA GLU A 130 -0.18 -12.05 0.35
C GLU A 130 -1.46 -12.00 -0.50
N ALA A 131 -1.33 -12.35 -1.77
CA ALA A 131 -2.47 -12.61 -2.64
C ALA A 131 -3.11 -13.96 -2.28
N LEU A 132 -4.40 -13.93 -1.95
CA LEU A 132 -5.20 -15.13 -1.71
C LEU A 132 -5.84 -15.66 -3.00
N GLN A 133 -5.99 -14.80 -4.01
CA GLN A 133 -6.47 -15.14 -5.35
C GLN A 133 -5.78 -14.29 -6.42
N HIS A 134 -5.76 -14.77 -7.66
CA HIS A 134 -5.23 -14.05 -8.81
C HIS A 134 -6.31 -13.92 -9.88
N TRP A 135 -6.36 -12.78 -10.54
CA TRP A 135 -7.37 -12.48 -11.56
C TRP A 135 -6.73 -11.84 -12.78
N LEU A 136 -7.11 -12.29 -13.98
CA LEU A 136 -6.78 -11.57 -15.20
C LEU A 136 -7.65 -10.33 -15.30
N VAL A 137 -7.02 -9.18 -15.53
CA VAL A 137 -7.69 -7.89 -15.61
C VAL A 137 -7.30 -7.13 -16.88
N SER A 138 -8.12 -6.15 -17.25
CA SER A 138 -7.84 -5.25 -18.38
C SER A 138 -6.65 -4.32 -18.09
N ASP A 139 -6.08 -3.72 -19.13
CA ASP A 139 -5.06 -2.66 -19.01
C ASP A 139 -5.58 -1.47 -18.20
N TRP A 140 -6.85 -1.11 -18.42
CA TRP A 140 -7.47 0.01 -17.72
C TRP A 140 -7.57 -0.25 -16.21
N LEU A 141 -8.00 -1.45 -15.81
CA LEU A 141 -8.10 -1.78 -14.39
C LEU A 141 -6.72 -1.98 -13.77
N ALA A 142 -5.75 -2.55 -14.49
CA ALA A 142 -4.37 -2.69 -14.03
C ALA A 142 -3.76 -1.33 -13.62
N GLU A 143 -3.91 -0.29 -14.46
CA GLU A 143 -3.43 1.07 -14.15
C GLU A 143 -4.06 1.63 -12.87
N LYS A 144 -5.37 1.40 -12.65
CA LYS A 144 -6.04 1.90 -11.44
C LYS A 144 -5.70 1.11 -10.20
N LEU A 145 -5.50 -0.21 -10.33
CA LEU A 145 -5.04 -1.08 -9.26
C LEU A 145 -3.63 -0.68 -8.78
N GLU A 146 -2.73 -0.38 -9.71
CA GLU A 146 -1.39 0.13 -9.41
C GLU A 146 -1.45 1.44 -8.62
N ARG A 147 -2.30 2.40 -9.06
CA ARG A 147 -2.49 3.69 -8.36
C ARG A 147 -3.02 3.57 -6.93
N VAL A 148 -3.77 2.50 -6.61
CA VAL A 148 -4.24 2.26 -5.23
C VAL A 148 -3.33 1.31 -4.45
N GLY A 149 -2.15 0.97 -5.00
CA GLY A 149 -1.16 0.15 -4.33
C GLY A 149 -1.51 -1.35 -4.25
N ALA A 150 -2.38 -1.84 -5.13
CA ALA A 150 -2.71 -3.27 -5.18
C ALA A 150 -1.53 -4.12 -5.67
N LEU A 151 -1.52 -5.41 -5.34
CA LEU A 151 -0.60 -6.39 -5.92
C LEU A 151 -0.95 -6.60 -7.40
N ILE A 152 -0.15 -6.05 -8.32
CA ILE A 152 -0.43 -6.14 -9.75
C ILE A 152 0.85 -6.49 -10.50
N ALA A 153 0.74 -7.44 -11.43
CA ALA A 153 1.79 -7.76 -12.38
C ALA A 153 1.32 -7.39 -13.77
N VAL A 154 2.09 -6.53 -14.45
CA VAL A 154 1.76 -6.03 -15.78
C VAL A 154 2.58 -6.78 -16.83
N ASP A 155 1.93 -7.13 -17.95
CA ASP A 155 2.58 -7.79 -19.09
C ASP A 155 3.28 -9.12 -18.71
N VAL A 156 2.55 -9.97 -17.98
CA VAL A 156 2.88 -11.38 -17.78
C VAL A 156 2.41 -12.13 -19.02
N MET A 157 3.33 -12.35 -19.97
CA MET A 157 3.02 -12.96 -21.28
C MET A 157 1.89 -12.23 -22.03
N GLY A 158 1.83 -10.90 -21.94
CA GLY A 158 0.78 -10.09 -22.53
C GLY A 158 -0.51 -10.00 -21.71
N PHE A 159 -0.52 -10.47 -20.45
CA PHE A 159 -1.66 -10.35 -19.54
C PHE A 159 -1.32 -9.53 -18.30
N ASN A 160 -2.33 -8.88 -17.71
CA ASN A 160 -2.21 -8.24 -16.40
C ASN A 160 -2.88 -9.12 -15.34
N ILE A 161 -2.19 -9.33 -14.23
CA ILE A 161 -2.61 -10.24 -13.16
C ILE A 161 -2.71 -9.45 -11.85
N TRP A 162 -3.92 -9.35 -11.32
CA TRP A 162 -4.19 -8.77 -10.01
C TRP A 162 -4.17 -9.84 -8.92
N GLY A 163 -3.29 -9.66 -7.93
CA GLY A 163 -3.28 -10.37 -6.66
C GLY A 163 -4.30 -9.79 -5.69
N ARG A 164 -5.41 -10.49 -5.50
CA ARG A 164 -6.45 -10.12 -4.55
C ARG A 164 -6.08 -10.65 -3.16
N THR A 165 -6.02 -9.78 -2.17
CA THR A 165 -5.66 -10.08 -0.77
C THR A 165 -6.84 -10.55 0.08
N GLU A 166 -8.04 -10.62 -0.50
CA GLU A 166 -9.27 -11.10 0.15
C GLU A 166 -9.78 -12.38 -0.51
N CYS A 167 -10.39 -13.27 0.29
CA CYS A 167 -11.02 -14.49 -0.21
C CYS A 167 -12.34 -14.79 0.52
N GLY A 168 -13.16 -15.69 -0.04
CA GLY A 168 -14.44 -16.12 0.55
C GLY A 168 -15.57 -15.10 0.51
N GLN A 169 -15.28 -13.83 0.16
CA GLN A 169 -16.25 -12.78 -0.07
C GLN A 169 -16.42 -12.49 -1.57
N SER A 170 -17.61 -12.01 -1.92
CA SER A 170 -17.92 -11.56 -3.28
C SER A 170 -17.07 -10.35 -3.68
N LEU A 171 -16.76 -10.22 -4.97
CA LEU A 171 -15.95 -9.11 -5.50
C LEU A 171 -16.59 -7.74 -5.22
N GLU A 172 -17.90 -7.68 -5.10
CA GLU A 172 -18.65 -6.45 -4.78
C GLU A 172 -18.27 -5.84 -3.42
N TYR A 173 -17.74 -6.66 -2.51
CA TYR A 173 -17.32 -6.21 -1.17
C TYR A 173 -15.82 -5.97 -1.05
N ASP A 174 -15.06 -6.21 -2.12
CA ASP A 174 -13.61 -6.10 -2.13
C ASP A 174 -13.14 -4.68 -1.81
N SER A 175 -12.22 -4.55 -0.85
CA SER A 175 -11.70 -3.25 -0.42
C SER A 175 -10.88 -2.55 -1.50
N THR A 176 -10.14 -3.29 -2.31
CA THR A 176 -9.32 -2.75 -3.40
C THR A 176 -10.21 -2.20 -4.52
N LEU A 177 -11.25 -2.93 -4.91
CA LEU A 177 -12.22 -2.42 -5.89
C LEU A 177 -12.99 -1.19 -5.37
N LYS A 178 -13.29 -1.13 -4.07
CA LYS A 178 -13.84 0.09 -3.46
C LYS A 178 -12.86 1.27 -3.51
N ALA A 179 -11.57 1.03 -3.31
CA ALA A 179 -10.54 2.06 -3.44
C ALA A 179 -10.46 2.57 -4.89
N VAL A 180 -10.46 1.67 -5.88
CA VAL A 180 -10.50 2.03 -7.31
C VAL A 180 -11.76 2.83 -7.65
N ALA A 181 -12.94 2.42 -7.16
CA ALA A 181 -14.18 3.15 -7.39
C ALA A 181 -14.16 4.58 -6.83
N LYS A 182 -13.55 4.77 -5.64
CA LYS A 182 -13.34 6.10 -5.04
C LYS A 182 -12.33 6.94 -5.82
N LEU A 183 -11.25 6.33 -6.32
CA LEU A 183 -10.26 6.98 -7.16
C LEU A 183 -10.90 7.56 -8.42
N ILE A 184 -11.78 6.80 -9.06
CA ILE A 184 -12.52 7.24 -10.25
C ILE A 184 -13.41 8.44 -9.94
N GLU A 185 -14.12 8.43 -8.80
CA GLU A 185 -14.93 9.57 -8.38
C GLU A 185 -14.07 10.83 -8.13
N SER A 186 -12.89 10.66 -7.52
CA SER A 186 -11.94 11.77 -7.32
C SER A 186 -11.45 12.33 -8.65
N ASP A 187 -10.99 11.48 -9.57
CA ASP A 187 -10.50 11.90 -10.88
C ASP A 187 -11.59 12.65 -11.69
N LEU A 188 -12.85 12.19 -11.61
CA LEU A 188 -13.99 12.85 -12.25
C LEU A 188 -14.25 14.23 -11.66
N ASN A 189 -14.23 14.34 -10.32
CA ASN A 189 -14.43 15.62 -9.64
C ASN A 189 -13.31 16.61 -9.96
N ASP A 190 -12.06 16.15 -10.09
CA ASP A 190 -10.93 17.00 -10.45
C ASP A 190 -11.01 17.52 -11.89
N VAL A 191 -11.58 16.74 -12.81
CA VAL A 191 -11.84 17.17 -14.19
C VAL A 191 -13.01 18.14 -14.26
N MET A 192 -14.08 17.89 -13.50
CA MET A 192 -15.29 18.71 -13.50
C MET A 192 -15.18 19.99 -12.64
N GLY A 193 -14.29 20.03 -11.66
CA GLY A 193 -14.05 21.18 -10.78
C GLY A 193 -13.05 22.20 -11.32
N ARG A 194 -12.48 21.96 -12.51
CA ARG A 194 -11.65 22.91 -13.27
C ARG A 194 -12.53 23.70 -14.24
N ASP A 195 -13.38 24.57 -13.70
CA ASP A 195 -14.05 25.66 -14.43
C ASP A 195 -13.35 27.00 -14.12
#